data_AF-A0A1I4UAC2-F1
#
_entry.id   AF-A0A1I4UAC2-F1
#
_cell.length_a   1.000
_cell.length_b   1.000
_cell.length_c   1.000
_cell.angle_alpha   90.00
_cell.angle_beta   90.00
_cell.angle_gamma   90.00
#
_symmetry.space_group_name_H-M   'P 1'
#
loop_
_entity.id
_entity.type
_entity.pdbx_description
1 polymer ?
#
loop_
_entity_poly.entity_id
_entity_poly.type
_entity_poly.pdbx_seq_one_letter_code
_entity_poly.pdbx_strand_id
1 'polypeptide(L)' 'MKSGSAIARAEKLHHLVVNELLRLTLLAPDIIDVLMAGRQPRRMNLIWFQRNPLSTEWEAQRQMVKRFEEEV' A
#
# COMPACT_ATOMS: atom_id res chain seq x y z
N MET A 1 -24.28 -5.83 -3.73
CA MET A 1 -22.94 -6.20 -3.19
C MET A 1 -22.06 -4.97 -3.24
N LYS A 2 -21.38 -4.60 -2.15
CA LYS A 2 -20.48 -3.42 -2.12
C LYS A 2 -19.22 -3.75 -2.92
N SER A 3 -19.05 -3.15 -4.09
CA SER A 3 -17.85 -3.31 -4.94
C SER A 3 -16.95 -2.07 -4.83
N GLY A 4 -15.67 -2.19 -5.22
CA GLY A 4 -14.77 -1.03 -5.33
C GLY A 4 -15.35 0.08 -6.20
N SER A 5 -16.04 -0.27 -7.29
CA SER A 5 -16.74 0.69 -8.15
C SER A 5 -17.91 1.40 -7.45
N ALA A 6 -18.60 0.72 -6.53
CA ALA A 6 -19.67 1.34 -5.74
C ALA A 6 -19.11 2.35 -4.74
N ILE A 7 -17.98 2.04 -4.10
CA ILE A 7 -17.25 2.96 -3.22
C ILE A 7 -16.77 4.17 -4.02
N ALA A 8 -16.15 3.93 -5.18
CA ALA A 8 -15.65 5.01 -6.05
C ALA A 8 -16.76 6.00 -6.44
N ARG A 9 -17.94 5.49 -6.80
CA ARG A 9 -19.10 6.33 -7.13
C ARG A 9 -19.62 7.13 -5.93
N ALA A 10 -19.71 6.50 -4.75
CA ALA A 10 -20.17 7.15 -3.54
C ALA A 10 -19.22 8.27 -3.08
N GLU A 11 -17.92 8.00 -3.14
CA GLU A 11 -16.85 8.93 -2.74
C GLU A 11 -16.46 9.92 -3.85
N LYS A 12 -17.10 9.86 -5.03
CA LYS A 12 -16.75 10.65 -6.23
C LYS A 12 -15.28 10.51 -6.64
N LEU A 13 -14.71 9.33 -6.42
CA LEU A 13 -13.34 8.99 -6.76
C LEU A 13 -13.28 8.23 -8.09
N HIS A 14 -12.13 8.29 -8.74
CA HIS A 14 -11.84 7.37 -9.84
C HIS A 14 -11.66 5.95 -9.29
N HIS A 15 -12.19 4.94 -9.97
CA HIS A 15 -12.17 3.54 -9.51
C HIS A 15 -10.76 3.01 -9.22
N LEU A 16 -9.75 3.47 -9.96
CA LEU A 16 -8.34 3.13 -9.70
C LEU A 16 -7.88 3.57 -8.31
N VAL A 17 -8.34 4.71 -7.81
CA VAL A 17 -7.95 5.24 -6.49
C VAL A 17 -8.43 4.31 -5.38
N VAL A 18 -9.66 3.81 -5.48
CA VAL A 18 -10.21 2.87 -4.50
C VAL A 18 -9.42 1.56 -4.50
N ASN A 19 -9.10 1.02 -5.67
CA ASN A 19 -8.35 -0.23 -5.76
C ASN A 19 -6.92 -0.10 -5.22
N GLU A 20 -6.25 1.04 -5.44
CA GLU A 20 -4.92 1.28 -4.86
C GLU A 20 -4.99 1.44 -3.33
N LEU A 21 -5.97 2.16 -2.81
CA LEU A 21 -6.17 2.27 -1.36
C LEU A 21 -6.44 0.90 -0.73
N LEU A 22 -7.29 0.07 -1.35
CA LEU A 22 -7.55 -1.30 -0.89
C LEU A 22 -6.32 -2.21 -0.99
N ARG A 23 -5.40 -1.97 -1.94
CA ARG A 23 -4.13 -2.69 -2.00
C ARG A 23 -3.22 -2.34 -0.81
N LEU A 24 -3.20 -1.08 -0.39
CA LEU A 24 -2.41 -0.65 0.77
C LEU A 24 -2.89 -1.28 2.08
N THR A 25 -4.18 -1.65 2.20
CA THR A 25 -4.68 -2.36 3.39
C THR A 25 -4.19 -3.80 3.51
N LEU A 26 -3.49 -4.34 2.51
CA LEU A 26 -2.86 -5.67 2.56
C LEU A 26 -1.49 -5.65 3.25
N LEU A 27 -0.99 -4.47 3.60
CA LEU A 27 0.26 -4.32 4.32
C LEU A 27 0.15 -4.81 5.77
N ALA A 28 1.28 -5.24 6.33
CA ALA A 28 1.39 -5.56 7.73
C ALA A 28 1.01 -4.32 8.58
N PRO A 29 0.27 -4.48 9.68
CA PRO A 29 -0.23 -3.35 10.47
C PRO A 29 0.86 -2.35 10.88
N ASP A 30 2.03 -2.85 11.29
CA ASP A 30 3.18 -2.04 11.67
C ASP A 30 3.73 -1.17 10.53
N ILE A 31 3.66 -1.65 9.28
CA ILE A 31 4.08 -0.89 8.10
C ILE A 31 3.07 0.22 7.80
N ILE A 32 1.76 -0.07 7.93
CA ILE A 32 0.70 0.94 7.75
C ILE A 32 0.86 2.07 8.78
N ASP A 33 1.16 1.74 10.04
CA ASP A 33 1.39 2.75 11.08
C ASP A 33 2.57 3.67 10.74
N VAL A 34 3.66 3.12 10.20
CA VAL A 34 4.83 3.89 9.74
C VAL A 34 4.47 4.82 8.58
N LEU A 35 3.73 4.31 7.59
CA LEU A 35 3.24 5.09 6.44
C LEU A 35 2.35 6.24 6.90
N MET A 36 1.37 5.96 7.77
CA MET A 36 0.43 6.94 8.32
C MET A 36 1.12 7.98 9.20
N ALA A 37 2.24 7.63 9.84
CA ALA A 37 3.09 8.56 10.57
C ALA A 37 4.00 9.43 9.67
N GLY A 38 3.88 9.32 8.34
CA GLY A 38 4.70 10.07 7.40
C GLY A 38 6.15 9.59 7.31
N ARG A 39 6.48 8.41 7.84
CA ARG A 39 7.82 7.81 7.84
C ARG A 39 7.99 6.78 6.73
N GLN A 40 7.36 7.02 5.58
CA GLN A 40 7.44 6.12 4.43
C GLN A 40 8.87 6.06 3.86
N PRO A 41 9.44 4.86 3.61
CA PRO A 41 10.73 4.74 2.95
C PRO A 41 10.73 5.42 1.58
N ARG A 42 11.77 6.23 1.28
CA ARG A 42 11.79 7.15 0.12
C ARG A 42 11.54 6.48 -1.23
N ARG A 43 11.98 5.22 -1.40
CA ARG A 43 11.86 4.46 -2.66
C ARG A 43 10.57 3.65 -2.76
N MET A 44 9.84 3.49 -1.65
CA MET A 44 8.61 2.70 -1.59
C MET A 44 7.39 3.54 -1.98
N ASN A 45 7.39 4.18 -3.15
CA ASN A 45 6.29 5.07 -3.59
C ASN A 45 5.13 4.31 -4.28
N LEU A 46 4.05 5.03 -4.64
CA LEU A 46 2.87 4.44 -5.28
C LEU A 46 3.20 3.69 -6.60
N ILE A 47 4.12 4.22 -7.40
CA ILE A 47 4.55 3.56 -8.66
C ILE A 47 5.22 2.23 -8.35
N TRP A 48 5.97 2.15 -7.26
CA TRP A 48 6.57 0.89 -6.82
C TRP A 48 5.49 -0.14 -6.45
N PHE A 49 4.46 0.23 -5.68
CA PHE A 49 3.33 -0.66 -5.33
C PHE A 49 2.53 -1.14 -6.55
N GLN A 50 2.42 -0.31 -7.59
CA GLN A 50 1.76 -0.71 -8.83
C GLN A 50 2.55 -1.77 -9.61
N ARG A 51 3.88 -1.69 -9.56
CA ARG A 51 4.78 -2.58 -10.32
C ARG A 51 5.17 -3.85 -9.55
N ASN A 52 5.07 -3.83 -8.23
CA ASN A 52 5.52 -4.91 -7.37
C ASN A 52 4.33 -5.46 -6.57
N PRO A 53 3.88 -6.69 -6.85
CA PRO A 53 2.82 -7.31 -6.07
C PRO A 53 3.27 -7.48 -4.61
N LEU A 54 2.39 -7.14 -3.68
CA LEU A 54 2.64 -7.34 -2.26
C LEU A 54 2.52 -8.83 -1.91
N SER A 55 3.51 -9.34 -1.20
CA SER A 55 3.42 -10.66 -0.58
C SER A 55 2.27 -10.69 0.41
N THR A 56 1.53 -11.80 0.48
CA THR A 56 0.54 -12.03 1.56
C THR A 56 1.22 -12.30 2.90
N GLU A 57 2.49 -12.71 2.88
CA GLU A 57 3.28 -13.00 4.07
C GLU A 57 3.84 -11.70 4.66
N TRP A 58 3.37 -11.31 5.84
CA TRP A 58 3.82 -10.08 6.50
C TRP A 58 5.31 -10.03 6.79
N GLU A 59 5.93 -11.17 7.12
CA GLU A 59 7.38 -11.19 7.36
C GLU A 59 8.16 -10.85 6.08
N ALA A 60 7.73 -11.35 4.93
CA ALA A 60 8.33 -10.99 3.65
C ALA A 60 8.16 -9.49 3.34
N GLN A 61 7.03 -8.89 3.73
CA GLN A 61 6.84 -7.45 3.61
C GLN A 61 7.81 -6.66 4.48
N ARG A 62 8.03 -7.06 5.75
CA ARG A 62 9.00 -6.40 6.64
C ARG A 62 10.42 -6.48 6.11
N GLN A 63 10.83 -7.62 5.57
CA GLN A 63 12.16 -7.76 4.95
C GLN A 63 12.29 -6.87 3.71
N MET A 64 11.23 -6.72 2.91
CA MET A 64 11.21 -5.79 1.79
C MET A 64 11.32 -4.33 2.26
N VAL A 65 10.61 -3.93 3.32
CA VAL A 65 10.72 -2.57 3.90
C VAL A 65 12.13 -2.30 4.40
N LYS A 66 12.76 -3.23 5.13
CA LYS A 66 14.14 -3.08 5.60
C LYS A 66 15.13 -2.80 4.47
N ARG A 67 15.00 -3.49 3.33
CA ARG A 67 15.87 -3.26 2.16
C ARG A 67 15.78 -1.83 1.63
N PHE A 68 14.61 -1.19 1.71
CA PHE A 68 14.49 0.22 1.31
C PHE A 68 15.20 1.20 2.25
N GLU A 69 15.40 0.82 3.51
CA GLU A 69 16.10 1.62 4.51
C GLU A 69 17.61 1.39 4.47
N GLU A 70 18.07 0.19 4.09
CA GLU A 70 19.48 -0.17 3.93
C GLU A 70 20.12 0.46 2.68
N GLU A 71 19.35 0.70 1.62
CA GLU A 71 19.85 1.29 0.37
C GLU A 71 20.03 2.83 0.43
N VAL A 72 20.00 3.44 1.62
CA VAL A 72 20.09 4.91 1.83
C VAL A 72 21.52 5.43 1.71
#